data_AF-A0A7J6AT06-F1
#
_entry.id   AF-A0A7J6AT06-F1
#
_cell.length_a   1.000
_cell.length_b   1.000
_cell.length_c   1.000
_cell.angle_alpha   90.00
_cell.angle_beta   90.00
_cell.angle_gamma   90.00
#
_symmetry.space_group_name_H-M   'P 1'
#
loop_
_entity.id
_entity.type
_entity.pdbx_description
1 polymer ?
#
loop_
_entity_poly.entity_id
_entity_poly.type
_entity_poly.pdbx_seq_one_letter_code
_entity_poly.pdbx_strand_id
1 'polypeptide(L)'
;MMDGKRSDSPEPSCVSMKSDRSMEHPNHFRDGASLFVHRPQKKKSNIIRNQLDSIFKELEHKVITLIRNELKRFRKLLSPDYPACTEREVQDEEDLHSVREGALKITLHVLKNMNHTDLANTLHNKLASVYQTELKSSLREKFKRIKEGISQHGSSALLNEIYTELYITEGWSGDVNTEHEVRQIETASRRPATQETPIKCNKLFKDKSIRRVLTKGVAGIGKTVSVQKFILDWAEGKANQDVTFMFPLPFRELNLTKQRNLSLMELLRHFFPEMRKLELLDCDSYTVVLIFDGLDECRLPLNFQKNERLCDVTESASVDVLLTNLIKGNLL
;
A
#
# COMPACT_ATOMS: atom_id res chain seq x y z
N MET A 1 -47.13 1.86 44.09
CA MET A 1 -47.16 2.04 45.55
C MET A 1 -45.87 2.69 45.98
N MET A 2 -45.98 3.92 46.52
CA MET A 2 -45.15 4.61 47.52
C MET A 2 -43.61 4.70 47.37
N ASP A 3 -42.91 5.75 47.81
CA ASP A 3 -43.12 7.20 47.92
C ASP A 3 -41.81 7.80 48.52
N GLY A 4 -41.52 9.06 48.21
CA GLY A 4 -40.72 9.99 49.05
C GLY A 4 -39.19 10.05 48.83
N LYS A 5 -38.51 11.19 48.97
CA LYS A 5 -38.88 12.62 49.14
C LYS A 5 -37.59 13.47 49.00
N ARG A 6 -37.71 14.71 48.51
CA ARG A 6 -36.67 15.78 48.43
C ARG A 6 -36.50 16.55 49.76
N SER A 7 -35.35 17.24 49.92
CA SER A 7 -35.19 18.70 50.21
C SER A 7 -33.75 18.98 50.70
N ASP A 8 -32.92 19.74 50.00
CA ASP A 8 -32.74 21.22 49.96
C ASP A 8 -31.90 21.84 51.12
N SER A 9 -30.87 22.56 50.68
CA SER A 9 -29.84 23.33 51.39
C SER A 9 -30.34 24.72 51.86
N PRO A 10 -29.78 25.32 52.93
CA PRO A 10 -30.07 26.70 53.30
C PRO A 10 -28.99 27.71 52.86
N GLU A 11 -29.44 28.90 52.49
CA GLU A 11 -28.69 30.12 52.19
C GLU A 11 -28.83 31.16 53.36
N PRO A 12 -28.23 32.37 53.31
CA PRO A 12 -27.36 32.91 54.37
C PRO A 12 -28.01 33.96 55.30
N SER A 13 -27.38 34.27 56.44
CA SER A 13 -27.79 35.37 57.32
C SER A 13 -26.82 36.55 57.27
N CYS A 14 -27.32 37.70 56.81
CA CYS A 14 -26.70 39.02 56.99
C CYS A 14 -27.06 39.59 58.37
N VAL A 15 -26.08 40.08 59.12
CA VAL A 15 -26.33 41.12 60.15
C VAL A 15 -25.14 42.09 60.21
N SER A 16 -25.42 43.37 59.98
CA SER A 16 -24.52 44.50 60.16
C SER A 16 -24.50 44.97 61.62
N MET A 17 -23.33 45.37 62.14
CA MET A 17 -23.23 46.32 63.25
C MET A 17 -22.04 47.28 63.02
N LYS A 18 -22.32 48.58 63.16
CA LYS A 18 -21.37 49.71 63.09
C LYS A 18 -20.63 49.89 64.43
N SER A 19 -19.41 50.43 64.40
CA SER A 19 -18.92 51.32 65.46
C SER A 19 -17.81 52.24 64.96
N ASP A 20 -18.02 53.55 65.11
CA ASP A 20 -17.09 54.65 64.83
C ASP A 20 -16.23 54.98 66.07
N ARG A 21 -14.93 55.28 65.84
CA ARG A 21 -13.94 56.03 66.67
C ARG A 21 -12.54 55.49 66.34
N SER A 22 -11.47 56.23 66.14
CA SER A 22 -11.12 57.65 66.22
C SER A 22 -9.79 57.80 65.44
N MET A 23 -9.55 58.97 64.86
CA MET A 23 -8.34 59.33 64.12
C MET A 23 -7.11 59.46 65.04
N GLU A 24 -5.93 59.01 64.56
CA GLU A 24 -4.63 59.66 64.79
C GLU A 24 -3.62 59.26 63.70
N HIS A 25 -2.92 60.25 63.12
CA HIS A 25 -1.90 60.13 62.08
C HIS A 25 -0.47 60.03 62.69
N PRO A 26 0.64 60.09 61.92
CA PRO A 26 1.44 58.95 61.47
C PRO A 26 2.85 58.94 62.09
N ASN A 27 3.40 57.77 62.42
CA ASN A 27 4.82 57.67 62.77
C ASN A 27 5.65 57.22 61.56
N HIS A 28 6.37 58.18 60.97
CA HIS A 28 7.49 57.93 60.09
C HIS A 28 8.70 57.46 60.92
N PHE A 29 9.20 56.25 60.69
CA PHE A 29 10.62 55.90 60.90
C PHE A 29 11.07 54.86 59.85
N ARG A 30 12.32 55.03 59.43
CA ARG A 30 12.98 54.48 58.24
C ARG A 30 13.59 53.09 58.47
N ASP A 31 13.71 52.37 57.36
CA ASP A 31 14.65 51.30 56.98
C ASP A 31 14.69 49.97 57.76
N GLY A 32 14.19 48.94 57.08
CA GLY A 32 14.49 47.53 57.32
C GLY A 32 13.99 46.70 56.13
N ALA A 33 14.93 46.25 55.29
CA ALA A 33 14.68 45.54 54.04
C ALA A 33 13.78 44.29 54.21
N SER A 34 12.77 44.15 53.34
CA SER A 34 12.03 42.90 53.14
C SER A 34 11.83 42.62 51.65
N LEU A 35 12.77 41.82 51.15
CA LEU A 35 12.65 40.70 50.21
C LEU A 35 11.43 40.66 49.25
N PHE A 36 11.74 40.94 47.99
CA PHE A 36 11.30 40.24 46.78
C PHE A 36 10.02 39.40 46.84
N VAL A 37 8.93 39.96 46.32
CA VAL A 37 7.92 39.17 45.59
C VAL A 37 7.61 39.87 44.28
N HIS A 38 8.41 39.64 43.23
CA HIS A 38 7.97 39.87 41.85
C HIS A 38 8.55 38.84 40.85
N ARG A 39 7.67 37.94 40.42
CA ARG A 39 7.63 37.15 39.16
C ARG A 39 8.78 36.17 38.82
N PRO A 40 8.60 34.86 39.10
CA PRO A 40 9.34 33.78 38.41
C PRO A 40 8.65 33.27 37.12
N GLN A 41 7.33 33.43 36.96
CA GLN A 41 6.60 32.79 35.86
C GLN A 41 6.87 33.38 34.46
N LYS A 42 6.99 34.72 34.32
CA LYS A 42 7.23 35.38 33.01
C LYS A 42 8.64 35.13 32.43
N LYS A 43 9.65 34.90 33.29
CA LYS A 43 11.03 34.64 32.82
C LYS A 43 11.19 33.21 32.31
N LYS A 44 10.65 32.21 33.02
CA LYS A 44 10.61 30.81 32.54
C LYS A 44 9.81 30.67 31.24
N SER A 45 8.67 31.36 31.11
CA SER A 45 7.87 31.31 29.87
C SER A 45 8.58 31.90 28.66
N ASN A 46 9.38 32.96 28.84
CA ASN A 46 10.13 33.58 27.75
C ASN A 46 11.34 32.74 27.33
N ILE A 47 12.00 32.05 28.27
CA ILE A 47 13.11 31.13 27.95
C ILE A 47 12.60 29.94 27.14
N ILE A 48 11.47 29.34 27.56
CA ILE A 48 10.83 28.23 26.82
C ILE A 48 10.37 28.69 25.44
N ARG A 49 9.79 29.89 25.31
CA ARG A 49 9.36 30.46 24.02
C ARG A 49 10.54 30.70 23.08
N ASN A 50 11.62 31.32 23.56
CA ASN A 50 12.82 31.57 22.76
C ASN A 50 13.53 30.27 22.34
N GLN A 51 13.53 29.26 23.21
CA GLN A 51 14.06 27.93 22.91
C GLN A 51 13.20 27.23 21.83
N LEU A 52 11.88 27.34 21.94
CA LEU A 52 10.94 26.78 20.96
C LEU A 52 11.09 27.48 19.59
N ASP A 53 11.21 28.81 19.56
CA ASP A 53 11.45 29.57 18.33
C ASP A 53 12.78 29.17 17.66
N SER A 54 13.83 28.91 18.46
CA SER A 54 15.11 28.43 17.94
C SER A 54 14.99 27.03 17.33
N ILE A 55 14.25 26.12 17.98
CA ILE A 55 14.02 24.76 17.49
C ILE A 55 13.22 24.80 16.19
N PHE A 56 12.15 25.60 16.12
CA PHE A 56 11.33 25.71 14.91
C PHE A 56 12.10 26.34 13.74
N LYS A 57 12.96 27.33 13.98
CA LYS A 57 13.86 27.85 12.93
C LYS A 57 14.80 26.78 12.38
N GLU A 58 15.39 25.96 13.25
CA GLU A 58 16.25 24.85 12.82
C GLU A 58 15.44 23.80 12.03
N LEU A 59 14.25 23.46 12.52
CA LEU A 59 13.34 22.52 11.87
C LEU A 59 12.91 23.02 10.49
N GLU A 60 12.49 24.27 10.37
CA GLU A 60 12.15 24.91 9.09
C GLU A 60 13.30 24.81 8.11
N HIS A 61 14.52 25.14 8.55
CA HIS A 61 15.70 25.07 7.69
C HIS A 61 15.97 23.63 7.19
N LYS A 62 15.84 22.64 8.08
CA LYS A 62 16.01 21.22 7.72
C LYS A 62 14.92 20.74 6.75
N VAL A 63 13.65 21.04 7.04
CA VAL A 63 12.52 20.67 6.17
C VAL A 63 12.65 21.32 4.78
N ILE A 64 12.96 22.62 4.72
CA ILE A 64 13.19 23.32 3.45
C ILE A 64 14.30 22.65 2.65
N THR A 65 15.39 22.23 3.32
CA THR A 65 16.52 21.57 2.65
C THR A 65 16.13 20.20 2.10
N LEU A 66 15.41 19.38 2.89
CA LEU A 66 14.90 18.07 2.45
C LEU A 66 13.96 18.20 1.25
N ILE A 67 12.94 19.05 1.36
CA ILE A 67 11.98 19.27 0.27
C ILE A 67 12.67 19.84 -0.97
N ARG A 68 13.61 20.77 -0.82
CA ARG A 68 14.38 21.32 -1.94
C ARG A 68 15.17 20.24 -2.69
N ASN A 69 15.73 19.27 -1.98
CA ASN A 69 16.45 18.16 -2.60
C ASN A 69 15.51 17.24 -3.40
N GLU A 70 14.35 16.89 -2.84
CA GLU A 70 13.34 16.08 -3.55
C GLU A 70 12.72 16.84 -4.74
N LEU A 71 12.47 18.15 -4.63
CA LEU A 71 12.01 18.97 -5.75
C LEU A 71 13.01 19.00 -6.91
N LYS A 72 14.32 19.04 -6.61
CA LYS A 72 15.37 18.92 -7.63
C LYS A 72 15.29 17.57 -8.34
N ARG A 73 15.04 16.48 -7.60
CA ARG A 73 14.83 15.14 -8.18
C ARG A 73 13.59 15.07 -9.06
N PHE A 74 12.45 15.57 -8.59
CA PHE A 74 11.22 15.60 -9.40
C PHE A 74 11.39 16.45 -10.67
N ARG A 75 12.11 17.57 -10.57
CA ARG A 75 12.46 18.38 -11.75
C ARG A 75 13.35 17.62 -12.73
N LYS A 76 14.36 16.88 -12.26
CA LYS A 76 15.18 16.00 -13.13
C LYS A 76 14.30 14.97 -13.84
N LEU A 77 13.40 14.30 -13.11
CA LEU A 77 12.49 13.27 -13.65
C LEU A 77 11.59 13.80 -14.77
N LEU A 78 11.11 15.04 -14.61
CA LEU A 78 10.29 15.74 -15.60
C LEU A 78 11.06 16.16 -16.86
N SER A 79 12.39 16.19 -16.82
CA SER A 79 13.22 16.55 -17.97
C SER A 79 13.08 15.53 -19.12
N PRO A 80 13.06 15.96 -20.39
CA PRO A 80 13.03 15.06 -21.56
C PRO A 80 14.28 14.17 -21.66
N ASP A 81 15.44 14.70 -21.26
CA ASP A 81 16.75 14.06 -21.45
C ASP A 81 17.20 13.19 -20.26
N TYR A 82 16.35 13.01 -19.24
CA TYR A 82 16.71 12.20 -18.07
C TYR A 82 16.52 10.71 -18.40
N PRO A 83 17.58 9.89 -18.44
CA PRO A 83 17.42 8.46 -18.65
C PRO A 83 16.67 7.92 -17.44
N ALA A 84 15.47 7.38 -17.65
CA ALA A 84 14.60 6.87 -16.60
C ALA A 84 15.23 5.75 -15.73
N CYS A 85 16.48 5.35 -16.01
CA CYS A 85 17.17 4.22 -15.39
C CYS A 85 18.67 4.44 -15.06
N THR A 86 19.23 5.65 -15.09
CA THR A 86 20.70 5.81 -14.85
C THR A 86 21.13 6.03 -13.41
N GLU A 87 20.21 6.17 -12.46
CA GLU A 87 20.60 6.38 -11.08
C GLU A 87 20.04 5.26 -10.21
N ARG A 88 20.86 4.21 -10.02
CA ARG A 88 21.04 3.64 -8.67
C ARG A 88 21.62 4.76 -7.80
N GLU A 89 20.84 5.81 -7.56
CA GLU A 89 21.20 6.88 -6.64
C GLU A 89 21.23 6.22 -5.27
N VAL A 90 22.46 5.91 -4.86
CA VAL A 90 22.95 5.72 -3.49
C VAL A 90 21.88 5.19 -2.54
N GLN A 91 21.89 3.86 -2.35
CA GLN A 91 21.60 3.22 -1.06
C GLN A 91 20.63 4.06 -0.22
N ASP A 92 19.36 4.15 -0.66
CA ASP A 92 18.32 4.91 0.05
C ASP A 92 18.37 4.36 1.50
N GLU A 93 18.97 5.12 2.44
CA GLU A 93 18.82 4.89 3.86
C GLU A 93 17.30 4.76 4.08
N GLU A 94 16.85 3.67 4.72
CA GLU A 94 15.41 3.39 4.87
C GLU A 94 14.63 4.60 5.43
N ASP A 95 15.34 5.48 6.15
CA ASP A 95 14.88 6.73 6.74
C ASP A 95 14.37 7.78 5.72
N LEU A 96 14.87 7.80 4.47
CA LEU A 96 14.52 8.86 3.51
C LEU A 96 13.32 8.52 2.62
N HIS A 97 12.83 7.27 2.64
CA HIS A 97 11.66 6.88 1.85
C HIS A 97 10.41 7.68 2.24
N SER A 98 10.14 7.77 3.54
CA SER A 98 9.02 8.52 4.10
C SER A 98 9.08 10.01 3.74
N VAL A 99 10.30 10.57 3.68
CA VAL A 99 10.52 11.97 3.29
C VAL A 99 10.19 12.20 1.82
N ARG A 100 10.63 11.30 0.92
CA ARG A 100 10.30 11.36 -0.50
C ARG A 100 8.79 11.29 -0.73
N GLU A 101 8.10 10.46 0.04
CA GLU A 101 6.64 10.35 0.00
C GLU A 101 5.92 11.62 0.44
N GLY A 102 6.29 12.17 1.60
CA GLY A 102 5.75 13.45 2.02
C GLY A 102 6.01 14.54 0.98
N ALA A 103 7.23 14.61 0.44
CA ALA A 103 7.61 15.59 -0.56
C ALA A 103 6.78 15.48 -1.85
N LEU A 104 6.53 14.27 -2.35
CA LEU A 104 5.73 14.06 -3.55
C LEU A 104 4.28 14.50 -3.31
N LYS A 105 3.64 14.05 -2.21
CA LYS A 105 2.25 14.41 -1.89
C LYS A 105 2.08 15.93 -1.81
N ILE A 106 3.01 16.61 -1.12
CA ILE A 106 3.04 18.07 -1.04
C ILE A 106 3.21 18.67 -2.44
N THR A 107 4.16 18.18 -3.24
CA THR A 107 4.44 18.72 -4.58
C THR A 107 3.23 18.60 -5.50
N LEU A 108 2.59 17.42 -5.56
CA LEU A 108 1.39 17.19 -6.37
C LEU A 108 0.24 18.09 -5.93
N HIS A 109 0.03 18.24 -4.62
CA HIS A 109 -1.00 19.14 -4.07
C HIS A 109 -0.74 20.60 -4.45
N VAL A 110 0.49 21.09 -4.27
CA VAL A 110 0.88 22.47 -4.61
C VAL A 110 0.73 22.72 -6.11
N LEU A 111 1.16 21.79 -6.97
CA LEU A 111 1.00 21.90 -8.43
C LEU A 111 -0.48 22.03 -8.83
N LYS A 112 -1.37 21.23 -8.23
CA LYS A 112 -2.81 21.32 -8.47
C LYS A 112 -3.37 22.68 -8.01
N ASN A 113 -2.96 23.17 -6.84
CA ASN A 113 -3.37 24.49 -6.33
C ASN A 113 -2.86 25.65 -7.19
N MET A 114 -1.74 25.47 -7.88
CA MET A 114 -1.19 26.44 -8.85
C MET A 114 -1.85 26.34 -10.24
N ASN A 115 -2.92 25.55 -10.42
CA ASN A 115 -3.54 25.24 -11.70
C ASN A 115 -2.61 24.53 -12.72
N HIS A 116 -1.57 23.85 -12.25
CA HIS A 116 -0.65 23.04 -13.06
C HIS A 116 -0.98 21.54 -12.94
N THR A 117 -2.25 21.19 -13.11
CA THR A 117 -2.73 19.81 -13.01
C THR A 117 -2.06 18.87 -14.02
N ASP A 118 -1.81 19.34 -15.24
CA ASP A 118 -1.12 18.55 -16.28
C ASP A 118 0.31 18.18 -15.86
N LEU A 119 1.02 19.10 -15.20
CA LEU A 119 2.37 18.86 -14.70
C LEU A 119 2.36 17.88 -13.53
N ALA A 120 1.37 18.00 -12.63
CA ALA A 120 1.18 17.05 -11.54
C ALA A 120 0.92 15.63 -12.07
N ASN A 121 0.04 15.51 -13.08
CA ASN A 121 -0.26 14.23 -13.73
C ASN A 121 0.96 13.68 -14.47
N THR A 122 1.74 14.54 -15.13
CA THR A 122 2.97 14.13 -15.83
C THR A 122 4.02 13.60 -14.85
N LEU A 123 4.21 14.27 -13.71
CA LEU A 123 5.12 13.81 -12.65
C LEU A 123 4.68 12.45 -12.10
N HIS A 124 3.38 12.31 -11.82
CA HIS A 124 2.78 11.08 -11.33
C HIS A 124 2.98 9.91 -12.31
N ASN A 125 2.65 10.12 -13.60
CA ASN A 125 2.79 9.11 -14.64
C ASN A 125 4.24 8.71 -14.89
N LYS A 126 5.18 9.66 -14.85
CA LYS A 126 6.62 9.36 -14.98
C LYS A 126 7.12 8.49 -13.82
N LEU A 127 6.70 8.77 -12.58
CA LEU A 127 7.05 7.92 -11.43
C LEU A 127 6.46 6.52 -11.57
N ALA A 128 5.19 6.40 -11.95
CA ALA A 128 4.55 5.12 -12.22
C ALA A 128 5.28 4.30 -13.28
N SER A 129 5.75 4.96 -14.35
CA SER A 129 6.53 4.34 -15.41
C SER A 129 7.89 3.82 -14.92
N VAL A 130 8.56 4.54 -14.01
CA VAL A 130 9.80 4.07 -13.38
C VAL A 130 9.55 2.79 -12.58
N TYR A 131 8.55 2.78 -11.69
CA TYR A 131 8.24 1.59 -10.89
C TYR A 131 7.76 0.42 -11.76
N GLN A 132 6.98 0.70 -12.80
CA GLN A 132 6.59 -0.33 -13.76
C GLN A 132 7.81 -0.95 -14.42
N THR A 133 8.80 -0.14 -14.80
CA THR A 133 10.03 -0.62 -15.45
C THR A 133 10.87 -1.47 -14.50
N GLU A 134 10.99 -1.05 -13.24
CA GLU A 134 11.66 -1.82 -12.19
C GLU A 134 10.98 -3.18 -11.95
N LEU A 135 9.65 -3.18 -11.80
CA LEU A 135 8.86 -4.41 -11.63
C LEU A 135 8.99 -5.33 -12.84
N LYS A 136 8.83 -4.81 -14.06
CA LYS A 136 9.02 -5.59 -15.29
C LYS A 136 10.43 -6.18 -15.35
N SER A 137 11.46 -5.42 -14.98
CA SER A 137 12.83 -5.93 -14.97
C SER A 137 13.01 -7.06 -13.95
N SER A 138 12.52 -6.87 -12.71
CA SER A 138 12.59 -7.90 -11.65
C SER A 138 11.86 -9.18 -12.07
N LEU A 139 10.63 -9.05 -12.59
CA LEU A 139 9.83 -10.19 -13.05
C LEU A 139 10.42 -10.86 -14.30
N ARG A 140 10.98 -10.09 -15.23
CA ARG A 140 11.69 -10.64 -16.39
C ARG A 140 12.86 -11.50 -15.93
N GLU A 141 13.73 -10.99 -15.05
CA GLU A 141 14.85 -11.80 -14.55
C GLU A 141 14.40 -13.02 -13.75
N LYS A 142 13.31 -12.91 -12.96
CA LYS A 142 12.73 -14.02 -12.19
C LYS A 142 12.18 -15.15 -13.09
N PHE A 143 11.54 -14.82 -14.22
CA PHE A 143 10.80 -15.79 -15.05
C PHE A 143 11.41 -16.07 -16.43
N LYS A 144 12.48 -15.37 -16.82
CA LYS A 144 13.19 -15.61 -18.09
C LYS A 144 13.73 -17.03 -18.22
N ARG A 145 14.08 -17.64 -17.09
CA ARG A 145 14.74 -18.93 -17.00
C ARG A 145 13.92 -19.89 -16.16
N ILE A 146 13.79 -21.12 -16.65
CA ILE A 146 13.18 -22.22 -15.91
C ILE A 146 14.26 -23.26 -15.59
N LYS A 147 14.18 -23.84 -14.40
CA LYS A 147 15.06 -24.94 -13.98
C LYS A 147 14.35 -26.25 -14.30
N GLU A 148 15.01 -27.10 -15.06
CA GLU A 148 14.51 -28.45 -15.36
C GLU A 148 14.94 -29.40 -14.23
N GLY A 149 13.98 -30.04 -13.57
CA GLY A 149 14.21 -31.03 -12.52
C GLY A 149 14.46 -30.49 -11.09
N ILE A 150 14.62 -31.41 -10.14
CA ILE A 150 14.76 -31.15 -8.69
C ILE A 150 16.25 -31.02 -8.28
N SER A 151 17.19 -31.30 -9.18
CA SER A 151 18.61 -31.25 -8.85
C SER A 151 19.12 -29.81 -8.94
N GLN A 152 19.91 -29.40 -7.94
CA GLN A 152 20.59 -28.09 -7.94
C GLN A 152 21.59 -27.92 -9.10
N HIS A 153 21.78 -28.95 -9.94
CA HIS A 153 22.71 -29.02 -11.08
C HIS A 153 22.03 -29.01 -12.46
N GLY A 154 20.72 -28.76 -12.55
CA GLY A 154 20.01 -28.70 -13.83
C GLY A 154 20.46 -27.51 -14.69
N SER A 155 20.65 -27.73 -16.00
CA SER A 155 20.88 -26.66 -16.97
C SER A 155 19.66 -25.76 -17.04
N SER A 156 19.85 -24.46 -16.81
CA SER A 156 18.76 -23.49 -16.93
C SER A 156 18.47 -23.19 -18.40
N ALA A 157 17.26 -23.50 -18.86
CA ALA A 157 16.78 -23.16 -20.19
C ALA A 157 16.03 -21.82 -20.19
N LEU A 158 16.07 -21.12 -21.32
CA LEU A 158 15.26 -19.93 -21.53
C LEU A 158 13.81 -20.34 -21.77
N LEU A 159 12.88 -19.77 -21.00
CA LEU A 159 11.47 -20.14 -21.07
C LEU A 159 10.92 -19.94 -22.50
N ASN A 160 11.29 -18.84 -23.16
CA ASN A 160 10.88 -18.53 -24.52
C ASN A 160 11.36 -19.54 -25.57
N GLU A 161 12.44 -20.28 -25.33
CA GLU A 161 12.99 -21.26 -26.29
C GLU A 161 12.30 -22.62 -26.18
N ILE A 162 11.79 -22.96 -24.99
CA ILE A 162 11.20 -24.27 -24.73
C ILE A 162 9.68 -24.24 -24.58
N TYR A 163 9.08 -23.05 -24.45
CA TYR A 163 7.65 -22.92 -24.23
C TYR A 163 6.84 -23.32 -25.46
N THR A 164 5.95 -24.29 -25.26
CA THR A 164 4.92 -24.66 -26.24
C THR A 164 3.58 -24.06 -25.84
N GLU A 165 2.88 -23.43 -26.78
CA GLU A 165 1.57 -22.81 -26.51
C GLU A 165 0.57 -23.89 -26.07
N LEU A 166 0.04 -23.73 -24.85
CA LEU A 166 -0.98 -24.64 -24.32
C LEU A 166 -2.33 -24.41 -25.01
N TYR A 167 -3.05 -25.50 -25.28
CA TYR A 167 -4.44 -25.45 -25.69
C TYR A 167 -5.31 -25.19 -24.47
N ILE A 168 -5.75 -23.95 -24.30
CA ILE A 168 -6.65 -23.53 -23.22
C ILE A 168 -8.04 -23.34 -23.80
N THR A 169 -9.05 -23.84 -23.13
CA THR A 169 -10.46 -23.72 -23.54
C THR A 169 -11.26 -23.02 -22.45
N GLU A 170 -12.33 -22.34 -22.85
CA GLU A 170 -13.26 -21.76 -21.90
C GLU A 170 -13.98 -22.87 -21.11
N GLY A 171 -13.84 -22.84 -19.78
CA GLY A 171 -14.49 -23.81 -18.90
C GLY A 171 -15.98 -23.48 -18.72
N TRP A 172 -16.86 -24.43 -19.07
CA TRP A 172 -18.29 -24.33 -18.76
C TRP A 172 -18.61 -24.85 -17.36
N SER A 173 -19.56 -24.17 -16.71
CA SER A 173 -20.27 -24.46 -15.46
C SER A 173 -19.67 -23.86 -14.18
N GLY A 174 -20.45 -22.96 -13.58
CA GLY A 174 -20.33 -22.51 -12.20
C GLY A 174 -20.86 -23.52 -11.17
N ASP A 175 -20.96 -24.81 -11.52
CA ASP A 175 -21.33 -25.86 -10.59
C ASP A 175 -20.10 -26.38 -9.82
N VAL A 176 -20.29 -26.61 -8.53
CA VAL A 176 -19.32 -27.29 -7.66
C VAL A 176 -19.30 -28.77 -8.06
N ASN A 177 -18.46 -29.12 -9.05
CA ASN A 177 -18.40 -30.48 -9.56
C ASN A 177 -17.67 -31.41 -8.55
N THR A 178 -18.39 -32.37 -8.00
CA THR A 178 -17.90 -33.36 -7.01
C THR A 178 -17.27 -34.61 -7.63
N GLU A 179 -17.15 -34.68 -8.96
CA GLU A 179 -16.62 -35.86 -9.65
C GLU A 179 -15.09 -35.94 -9.67
N HIS A 180 -14.55 -37.15 -9.74
CA HIS A 180 -13.11 -37.40 -9.89
C HIS A 180 -12.52 -36.79 -11.17
N GLU A 181 -11.28 -36.29 -11.08
CA GLU A 181 -10.56 -35.62 -12.18
C GLU A 181 -10.53 -36.45 -13.48
N VAL A 182 -10.35 -37.77 -13.37
CA VAL A 182 -10.30 -38.69 -14.51
C VAL A 182 -11.62 -38.66 -15.32
N ARG A 183 -12.77 -38.63 -14.64
CA ARG A 183 -14.08 -38.58 -15.32
C ARG A 183 -14.32 -37.25 -16.02
N GLN A 184 -13.76 -36.15 -15.49
CA GLN A 184 -13.85 -34.84 -16.12
C GLN A 184 -13.05 -34.82 -17.42
N ILE A 185 -11.85 -35.42 -17.44
CA ILE A 185 -11.01 -35.55 -18.65
C ILE A 185 -11.71 -36.42 -19.69
N GLU A 186 -12.26 -37.57 -19.29
CA GLU A 186 -12.99 -38.45 -20.20
C GLU A 186 -14.25 -37.78 -20.78
N THR A 187 -14.96 -36.99 -19.97
CA THR A 187 -16.15 -36.27 -20.41
C THR A 187 -15.79 -35.15 -21.38
N ALA A 188 -14.72 -34.40 -21.10
CA ALA A 188 -14.21 -33.36 -21.98
C ALA A 188 -13.65 -33.95 -23.29
N SER A 189 -12.88 -35.03 -23.23
CA SER A 189 -12.29 -35.67 -24.42
C SER A 189 -13.32 -36.30 -25.36
N ARG A 190 -14.51 -36.65 -24.85
CA ARG A 190 -15.64 -37.15 -25.65
C ARG A 190 -16.44 -36.03 -26.31
N ARG A 191 -16.20 -34.74 -25.99
CA ARG A 191 -16.89 -33.63 -26.64
C ARG A 191 -16.32 -33.41 -28.06
N PRO A 192 -17.17 -33.14 -29.05
CA PRO A 192 -16.69 -32.74 -30.37
C PRO A 192 -15.85 -31.45 -30.27
N ALA A 193 -14.72 -31.38 -30.98
CA ALA A 193 -13.82 -30.22 -30.98
C ALA A 193 -14.51 -28.89 -31.37
N THR A 194 -15.68 -28.95 -32.01
CA THR A 194 -16.50 -27.80 -32.39
C THR A 194 -17.25 -27.14 -31.22
N GLN A 195 -17.31 -27.77 -30.04
CA GLN A 195 -18.00 -27.21 -28.86
C GLN A 195 -17.09 -26.42 -27.93
N GLU A 196 -15.77 -26.54 -28.06
CA GLU A 196 -14.83 -25.86 -27.18
C GLU A 196 -14.33 -24.57 -27.83
N THR A 197 -14.42 -23.46 -27.11
CA THR A 197 -13.88 -22.17 -27.56
C THR A 197 -12.42 -22.08 -27.12
N PRO A 198 -11.43 -22.16 -28.03
CA PRO A 198 -10.03 -22.03 -27.66
C PRO A 198 -9.71 -20.58 -27.29
N ILE A 199 -9.02 -20.40 -26.17
CA ILE A 199 -8.57 -19.12 -25.65
C ILE A 199 -7.04 -19.11 -25.64
N LYS A 200 -6.44 -18.03 -26.14
CA LYS A 200 -5.00 -17.80 -25.95
C LYS A 200 -4.76 -17.21 -24.56
N CYS A 201 -3.73 -17.67 -23.86
CA CYS A 201 -3.40 -17.18 -22.50
C CYS A 201 -3.24 -15.64 -22.45
N ASN A 202 -2.56 -15.05 -23.44
CA ASN A 202 -2.40 -13.59 -23.54
C ASN A 202 -3.69 -12.83 -23.94
N LYS A 203 -4.83 -13.52 -24.02
CA LYS A 203 -6.14 -12.94 -24.33
C LYS A 203 -7.16 -13.10 -23.19
N LEU A 204 -6.74 -13.62 -22.04
CA LEU A 204 -7.64 -13.92 -20.90
C LEU A 204 -8.44 -12.70 -20.42
N PHE A 205 -7.87 -11.49 -20.51
CA PHE A 205 -8.51 -10.25 -20.08
C PHE A 205 -8.93 -9.33 -21.24
N LYS A 206 -9.12 -9.89 -22.45
CA LYS A 206 -9.57 -9.07 -23.60
C LYS A 206 -10.94 -8.45 -23.37
N ASP A 207 -11.82 -9.17 -22.71
CA ASP A 207 -13.09 -8.62 -22.26
C ASP A 207 -12.89 -7.94 -20.90
N LYS A 208 -13.07 -6.63 -20.87
CA LYS A 208 -12.96 -5.80 -19.66
C LYS A 208 -14.04 -6.12 -18.61
N SER A 209 -15.09 -6.86 -18.98
CA SER A 209 -16.09 -7.35 -18.03
C SER A 209 -15.53 -8.46 -17.13
N ILE A 210 -14.52 -9.20 -17.59
CA ILE A 210 -13.91 -10.30 -16.87
C ILE A 210 -12.93 -9.74 -15.83
N ARG A 211 -13.35 -9.80 -14.55
CA ARG A 211 -12.52 -9.38 -13.42
C ARG A 211 -11.71 -10.52 -12.81
N ARG A 212 -12.09 -11.77 -13.04
CA ARG A 212 -11.53 -12.96 -12.39
C ARG A 212 -11.49 -14.14 -13.36
N VAL A 213 -10.38 -14.86 -13.31
CA VAL A 213 -10.14 -16.07 -14.12
C VAL A 213 -9.61 -17.15 -13.18
N LEU A 214 -10.17 -18.36 -13.28
CA LEU A 214 -9.66 -19.55 -12.62
C LEU A 214 -9.21 -20.54 -13.68
N THR A 215 -7.91 -20.86 -13.70
CA THR A 215 -7.39 -21.91 -14.57
C THR A 215 -7.45 -23.24 -13.84
N LYS A 216 -8.12 -24.23 -14.45
CA LYS A 216 -8.24 -25.59 -13.93
C LYS A 216 -7.57 -26.55 -14.90
N GLY A 217 -6.97 -27.61 -14.36
CA GLY A 217 -6.37 -28.68 -15.14
C GLY A 217 -5.62 -29.65 -14.24
N VAL A 218 -5.29 -30.83 -14.75
CA VAL A 218 -4.57 -31.86 -14.00
C VAL A 218 -3.17 -31.40 -13.57
N ALA A 219 -2.61 -32.08 -12.57
CA ALA A 219 -1.22 -31.87 -12.18
C ALA A 219 -0.28 -32.10 -13.39
N GLY A 220 0.78 -31.29 -13.51
CA GLY A 220 1.76 -31.41 -14.59
C GLY A 220 1.34 -30.88 -15.96
N ILE A 221 0.09 -30.45 -16.18
CA ILE A 221 -0.39 -29.96 -17.50
C ILE A 221 0.22 -28.62 -17.95
N GLY A 222 1.07 -27.99 -17.12
CA GLY A 222 1.75 -26.73 -17.46
C GLY A 222 1.10 -25.45 -16.95
N LYS A 223 0.17 -25.52 -15.97
CA LYS A 223 -0.50 -24.34 -15.38
C LYS A 223 0.51 -23.27 -14.91
N THR A 224 1.42 -23.63 -14.02
CA THR A 224 2.47 -22.71 -13.52
C THR A 224 3.37 -22.17 -14.63
N VAL A 225 3.78 -23.03 -15.59
CA VAL A 225 4.63 -22.61 -16.72
C VAL A 225 3.90 -21.58 -17.60
N SER A 226 2.58 -21.75 -17.81
CA SER A 226 1.76 -20.79 -18.56
C SER A 226 1.61 -19.43 -17.85
N VAL A 227 1.51 -19.43 -16.51
CA VAL A 227 1.52 -18.22 -15.69
C VAL A 227 2.87 -17.49 -15.82
N GLN A 228 3.97 -18.22 -15.68
CA GLN A 228 5.31 -17.64 -15.85
C GLN A 228 5.49 -17.04 -17.24
N LYS A 229 5.00 -17.73 -18.29
CA LYS A 229 5.04 -17.22 -19.66
C LYS A 229 4.20 -15.95 -19.85
N PHE A 230 2.99 -15.92 -19.30
CA PHE A 230 2.10 -14.75 -19.34
C PHE A 230 2.77 -13.52 -18.72
N ILE A 231 3.40 -13.69 -17.56
CA ILE A 231 4.14 -12.61 -16.86
C ILE A 231 5.36 -12.18 -17.69
N LEU A 232 6.12 -13.14 -18.23
CA LEU A 232 7.30 -12.85 -19.04
C LEU A 232 6.95 -12.07 -20.30
N ASP A 233 5.87 -12.43 -21.00
CA ASP A 233 5.39 -11.70 -22.18
C ASP A 233 4.97 -10.26 -21.84
N TRP A 234 4.35 -10.04 -20.69
CA TRP A 234 4.04 -8.69 -20.21
C TRP A 234 5.31 -7.89 -19.87
N ALA A 235 6.26 -8.53 -19.19
CA ALA A 235 7.53 -7.91 -18.79
C ALA A 235 8.45 -7.56 -19.97
N GLU A 236 8.40 -8.35 -21.04
CA GLU A 236 9.15 -8.12 -22.29
C GLU A 236 8.42 -7.17 -23.26
N GLY A 237 7.23 -6.68 -22.92
CA GLY A 237 6.49 -5.74 -23.77
C GLY A 237 5.69 -6.41 -24.91
N LYS A 238 5.55 -7.74 -24.90
CA LYS A 238 4.95 -8.51 -26.00
C LYS A 238 3.42 -8.58 -25.93
N ALA A 239 2.84 -8.57 -24.73
CA ALA A 239 1.39 -8.71 -24.53
C ALA A 239 0.89 -7.93 -23.29
N ASN A 240 -0.43 -7.71 -23.20
CA ASN A 240 -1.13 -7.12 -22.04
C ASN A 240 -0.56 -5.76 -21.57
N GLN A 241 -0.09 -4.91 -22.49
CA GLN A 241 0.53 -3.61 -22.14
C GLN A 241 -0.48 -2.55 -21.67
N ASP A 242 -1.77 -2.85 -21.75
CA ASP A 242 -2.85 -2.12 -21.10
C ASP A 242 -2.88 -2.32 -19.57
N VAL A 243 -2.19 -3.33 -19.06
CA VAL A 243 -2.01 -3.57 -17.62
C VAL A 243 -0.80 -2.79 -17.10
N THR A 244 -1.02 -1.92 -16.13
CA THR A 244 0.03 -1.13 -15.49
C THR A 244 0.94 -2.00 -14.63
N PHE A 245 0.37 -2.81 -13.74
CA PHE A 245 1.13 -3.65 -12.82
C PHE A 245 0.60 -5.09 -12.79
N MET A 246 1.52 -6.06 -12.77
CA MET A 246 1.22 -7.47 -12.55
C MET A 246 1.95 -7.99 -11.32
N PHE A 247 1.21 -8.51 -10.34
CA PHE A 247 1.75 -9.01 -9.08
C PHE A 247 1.53 -10.52 -8.95
N PRO A 248 2.53 -11.35 -9.26
CA PRO A 248 2.48 -12.79 -8.99
C PRO A 248 2.65 -13.12 -7.51
N LEU A 249 1.65 -13.76 -6.93
CA LEU A 249 1.58 -14.14 -5.51
C LEU A 249 1.43 -15.65 -5.40
N PRO A 250 2.53 -16.43 -5.37
CA PRO A 250 2.46 -17.87 -5.23
C PRO A 250 1.92 -18.25 -3.85
N PHE A 251 0.96 -19.18 -3.78
CA PHE A 251 0.42 -19.66 -2.50
C PHE A 251 1.48 -20.27 -1.60
N ARG A 252 2.51 -20.89 -2.18
CA ARG A 252 3.67 -21.39 -1.44
C ARG A 252 4.33 -20.31 -0.57
N GLU A 253 4.50 -19.12 -1.14
CA GLU A 253 5.11 -17.98 -0.47
C GLU A 253 4.10 -17.30 0.47
N LEU A 254 2.82 -17.16 0.07
CA LEU A 254 1.74 -16.62 0.92
C LEU A 254 1.53 -17.45 2.21
N ASN A 255 1.73 -18.77 2.14
CA ASN A 255 1.64 -19.64 3.31
C ASN A 255 2.68 -19.28 4.40
N LEU A 256 3.77 -18.60 4.05
CA LEU A 256 4.82 -18.18 4.99
C LEU A 256 4.45 -16.89 5.74
N THR A 257 3.54 -16.07 5.19
CA THR A 257 3.12 -14.79 5.79
C THR A 257 1.86 -14.91 6.65
N LYS A 258 1.30 -16.11 6.81
CA LYS A 258 0.02 -16.39 7.49
C LYS A 258 -0.11 -15.94 8.95
N GLN A 259 0.99 -15.65 9.65
CA GLN A 259 0.99 -15.26 11.08
C GLN A 259 1.03 -13.75 11.30
N ARG A 260 1.03 -12.94 10.24
CA ARG A 260 1.08 -11.48 10.34
C ARG A 260 -0.22 -10.88 9.84
N ASN A 261 -0.66 -9.82 10.52
CA ASN A 261 -1.65 -8.91 9.96
C ASN A 261 -0.90 -7.89 9.11
N LEU A 262 -1.35 -7.71 7.88
CA LEU A 262 -0.75 -6.83 6.89
C LEU A 262 -1.87 -6.14 6.13
N SER A 263 -1.64 -4.92 5.68
CA SER A 263 -2.48 -4.31 4.64
C SER A 263 -2.16 -4.90 3.27
N LEU A 264 -2.97 -4.61 2.25
CA LEU A 264 -2.68 -5.02 0.88
C LEU A 264 -1.35 -4.41 0.40
N MET A 265 -1.11 -3.14 0.72
CA MET A 265 0.12 -2.45 0.35
C MET A 265 1.34 -3.06 1.05
N GLU A 266 1.22 -3.41 2.32
CA GLU A 266 2.28 -4.09 3.06
C GLU A 266 2.58 -5.48 2.51
N LEU A 267 1.54 -6.22 2.10
CA LEU A 267 1.70 -7.52 1.45
C LEU A 267 2.45 -7.36 0.13
N LEU A 268 2.04 -6.45 -0.75
CA LEU A 268 2.74 -6.21 -2.01
C LEU A 268 4.20 -5.79 -1.79
N ARG A 269 4.46 -4.92 -0.81
CA ARG A 269 5.81 -4.49 -0.43
C ARG A 269 6.70 -5.63 0.06
N HIS A 270 6.11 -6.62 0.73
CA HIS A 270 6.84 -7.79 1.21
C HIS A 270 7.35 -8.67 0.05
N PHE A 271 6.52 -8.85 -0.97
CA PHE A 271 6.83 -9.69 -2.14
C PHE A 271 7.61 -8.94 -3.22
N PHE A 272 7.42 -7.62 -3.30
CA PHE A 272 8.01 -6.73 -4.29
C PHE A 272 8.66 -5.55 -3.58
N PRO A 273 9.82 -5.73 -2.93
CA PRO A 273 10.50 -4.66 -2.21
C PRO A 273 10.91 -3.49 -3.12
N GLU A 274 11.08 -3.72 -4.42
CA GLU A 274 11.31 -2.68 -5.43
C GLU A 274 10.11 -1.71 -5.50
N MET A 275 8.91 -2.20 -5.14
CA MET A 275 7.65 -1.47 -5.15
C MET A 275 7.34 -0.79 -3.81
N ARG A 276 8.30 -0.72 -2.87
CA ARG A 276 8.17 0.07 -1.61
C ARG A 276 7.66 1.49 -1.87
N LYS A 277 8.01 2.05 -3.02
CA LYS A 277 7.68 3.40 -3.47
C LYS A 277 6.29 3.52 -4.12
N LEU A 278 5.49 2.45 -4.18
CA LEU A 278 4.16 2.49 -4.83
C LEU A 278 3.11 3.26 -4.00
N GLU A 279 3.28 3.38 -2.67
CA GLU A 279 2.40 4.19 -1.78
C GLU A 279 2.35 5.69 -2.16
N LEU A 280 3.27 6.11 -3.02
CA LEU A 280 3.32 7.43 -3.66
C LEU A 280 2.22 7.68 -4.68
N LEU A 281 1.59 6.61 -5.18
CA LEU A 281 0.72 6.65 -6.34
C LEU A 281 -0.71 6.30 -5.95
N ASP A 282 -1.65 7.03 -6.53
CA ASP A 282 -3.07 6.83 -6.28
C ASP A 282 -3.51 5.57 -7.05
N CYS A 283 -3.78 4.50 -6.30
CA CYS A 283 -4.03 3.17 -6.85
C CYS A 283 -5.27 3.12 -7.75
N ASP A 284 -6.20 4.07 -7.59
CA ASP A 284 -7.46 4.18 -8.34
C ASP A 284 -7.25 4.45 -9.84
N SER A 285 -6.04 4.83 -10.25
CA SER A 285 -5.70 5.19 -11.62
C SER A 285 -5.03 4.07 -12.45
N TYR A 286 -4.76 2.92 -11.84
CA TYR A 286 -3.96 1.86 -12.48
C TYR A 286 -4.73 0.57 -12.73
N THR A 287 -4.51 -0.01 -13.90
CA THR A 287 -4.96 -1.37 -14.18
C THR A 287 -3.98 -2.35 -13.55
N VAL A 288 -4.43 -3.11 -12.54
CA VAL A 288 -3.61 -4.07 -11.81
C VAL A 288 -4.14 -5.49 -12.02
N VAL A 289 -3.22 -6.44 -12.22
CA VAL A 289 -3.53 -7.88 -12.24
C VAL A 289 -2.80 -8.57 -11.09
N LEU A 290 -3.55 -9.24 -10.22
CA LEU A 290 -3.02 -10.12 -9.19
C LEU A 290 -3.09 -11.56 -9.68
N ILE A 291 -1.99 -12.30 -9.60
CA ILE A 291 -1.92 -13.68 -10.09
C ILE A 291 -1.61 -14.61 -8.92
N PHE A 292 -2.59 -15.41 -8.51
CA PHE A 292 -2.42 -16.41 -7.46
C PHE A 292 -2.09 -17.77 -8.08
N ASP A 293 -0.85 -18.21 -7.97
CA ASP A 293 -0.39 -19.50 -8.52
C ASP A 293 -0.24 -20.57 -7.43
N GLY A 294 -0.52 -21.83 -7.78
CA GLY A 294 -0.41 -22.96 -6.86
C GLY A 294 -1.53 -23.06 -5.83
N LEU A 295 -2.79 -22.83 -6.22
CA LEU A 295 -3.95 -22.90 -5.31
C LEU A 295 -4.06 -24.26 -4.58
N ASP A 296 -3.63 -25.34 -5.21
CA ASP A 296 -3.51 -26.68 -4.63
C ASP A 296 -2.51 -26.75 -3.46
N GLU A 297 -1.57 -25.81 -3.38
CA GLU A 297 -0.62 -25.68 -2.27
C GLU A 297 -1.12 -24.74 -1.16
N CYS A 298 -2.32 -24.15 -1.31
CA CYS A 298 -2.87 -23.21 -0.33
C CYS A 298 -3.14 -23.90 1.02
N ARG A 299 -2.66 -23.30 2.11
CA ARG A 299 -2.90 -23.75 3.49
C ARG A 299 -3.76 -22.76 4.29
N LEU A 300 -4.24 -21.71 3.63
CA LEU A 300 -5.12 -20.71 4.22
C LEU A 300 -6.56 -21.23 4.20
N PRO A 301 -7.37 -20.98 5.24
CA PRO A 301 -8.76 -21.45 5.29
C PRO A 301 -9.65 -20.97 4.14
N LEU A 302 -9.33 -19.82 3.55
CA LEU A 302 -10.10 -19.05 2.56
C LEU A 302 -11.58 -18.95 2.95
N ASN A 303 -11.85 -18.50 4.17
CA ASN A 303 -13.21 -18.51 4.69
C ASN A 303 -14.06 -17.35 4.15
N PHE A 304 -14.60 -17.52 2.94
CA PHE A 304 -15.45 -16.52 2.28
C PHE A 304 -16.72 -16.16 3.05
N GLN A 305 -17.17 -16.95 4.04
CA GLN A 305 -18.40 -16.63 4.78
C GLN A 305 -18.12 -15.88 6.08
N LYS A 306 -17.08 -16.27 6.82
CA LYS A 306 -16.78 -15.72 8.15
C LYS A 306 -15.78 -14.56 8.13
N ASN A 307 -14.97 -14.45 7.09
CA ASN A 307 -14.00 -13.36 7.00
C ASN A 307 -14.71 -12.02 6.89
N GLU A 308 -14.24 -11.06 7.68
CA GLU A 308 -14.72 -9.69 7.68
C GLU A 308 -14.56 -9.03 6.30
N ARG A 309 -15.43 -8.06 6.03
CA ARG A 309 -15.39 -7.31 4.78
C ARG A 309 -14.37 -6.18 4.91
N LEU A 310 -13.38 -6.19 4.02
CA LEU A 310 -12.35 -5.17 3.93
C LEU A 310 -12.56 -4.35 2.66
N CYS A 311 -12.60 -3.02 2.80
CA CYS A 311 -12.78 -2.09 1.66
C CYS A 311 -11.61 -1.11 1.50
N ASP A 312 -10.73 -1.00 2.50
CA ASP A 312 -9.58 -0.11 2.48
C ASP A 312 -8.29 -0.93 2.30
N VAL A 313 -7.48 -0.56 1.30
CA VAL A 313 -6.20 -1.22 1.00
C VAL A 313 -5.14 -0.98 2.08
N THR A 314 -5.34 0.01 2.94
CA THR A 314 -4.44 0.38 4.05
C THR A 314 -4.78 -0.33 5.35
N GLU A 315 -5.98 -0.91 5.47
CA GLU A 315 -6.40 -1.62 6.67
C GLU A 315 -5.68 -2.97 6.80
N SER A 316 -5.08 -3.21 7.97
CA SER A 316 -4.30 -4.43 8.22
C SER A 316 -5.21 -5.59 8.64
N ALA A 317 -5.13 -6.70 7.91
CA ALA A 317 -5.87 -7.92 8.21
C ALA A 317 -5.00 -9.16 8.00
N SER A 318 -5.50 -10.34 8.39
CA SER A 318 -4.81 -11.59 8.09
C SER A 318 -4.76 -11.84 6.58
N VAL A 319 -3.74 -12.58 6.10
CA VAL A 319 -3.61 -12.95 4.68
C VAL A 319 -4.88 -13.65 4.16
N ASP A 320 -5.53 -14.46 5.00
CA ASP A 320 -6.79 -15.13 4.64
C ASP A 320 -7.92 -14.13 4.33
N VAL A 321 -8.07 -13.12 5.21
CA VAL A 321 -9.05 -12.04 5.04
C VAL A 321 -8.72 -11.22 3.79
N LEU A 322 -7.45 -10.85 3.57
CA LEU A 322 -7.03 -10.11 2.38
C LEU A 322 -7.39 -10.86 1.09
N LEU A 323 -6.99 -12.14 0.97
CA LEU A 323 -7.21 -12.93 -0.24
C LEU A 323 -8.70 -13.11 -0.53
N THR A 324 -9.51 -13.41 0.49
CA THR A 324 -10.96 -13.56 0.30
C THR A 324 -11.62 -12.25 -0.13
N ASN A 325 -11.18 -11.10 0.38
CA ASN A 325 -11.69 -9.79 -0.05
C ASN A 325 -11.22 -9.38 -1.46
N LEU A 326 -9.98 -9.71 -1.84
CA LEU A 326 -9.49 -9.53 -3.22
C LEU A 326 -10.28 -10.37 -4.21
N ILE A 327 -10.49 -11.66 -3.89
CA ILE A 327 -11.26 -12.58 -4.75
C ILE A 327 -12.74 -12.17 -4.82
N LYS A 328 -13.30 -11.58 -3.77
CA LYS A 328 -14.67 -11.02 -3.80
C LYS A 328 -14.76 -9.69 -4.56
N GLY A 329 -13.63 -8.99 -4.75
CA GLY A 329 -13.61 -7.64 -5.34
C GLY A 329 -14.06 -6.55 -4.37
N ASN A 330 -13.80 -6.71 -3.06
CA ASN A 330 -14.08 -5.65 -2.08
C ASN A 330 -12.93 -4.63 -1.98
N LEU A 331 -11.72 -5.04 -2.36
CA LEU A 331 -10.47 -4.23 -2.28
C LEU A 331 -9.99 -3.69 -3.63
N LEU A 332 -10.69 -4.00 -4.73
CA LEU A 332 -10.30 -3.72 -6.12
C LEU A 332 -11.47 -3.20 -6.96
#